data_AF-A0A8J2LZ71-F1
#
_entry.id   AF-A0A8J2LZ71-F1
#
_cell.length_a   1.000
_cell.length_b   1.000
_cell.length_c   1.000
_cell.angle_alpha   90.00
_cell.angle_beta   90.00
_cell.angle_gamma   90.00
#
_symmetry.space_group_name_H-M   'P 1'
#
loop_
_entity.id
_entity.type
_entity.pdbx_description
1 polymer ?
#
loop_
_entity_poly.entity_id
_entity_poly.type
_entity_poly.pdbx_seq_one_letter_code
_entity_poly.pdbx_strand_id
1 'polypeptide(L)'
;MVIGHLKRFTHALSQSMRNLAEPIVAADRLQEFGAAYVNQEDSAYGGFNACIPHNYWNRLSAAITTTAEEFLNKQQVKGSNKNLTIDDGLSENEKRNLRSLFPQVSANISIWSTLAQFISNQIRFGYEMELMLRVELKKLNVDGQMKITLK
;
A
#
# COMPACT_ATOMS: atom_id res chain seq x y z
N MET A 1 14.83 9.04 -11.04
CA MET A 1 14.69 8.06 -9.94
C MET A 1 13.23 7.86 -9.50
N VAL A 2 12.47 8.92 -9.18
CA VAL A 2 11.06 8.83 -8.70
C VAL A 2 10.08 8.16 -9.68
N ILE A 3 10.20 8.43 -10.99
CA ILE A 3 9.27 7.89 -12.01
C ILE A 3 9.37 6.36 -12.13
N GLY A 4 10.58 5.79 -11.96
CA GLY A 4 10.78 4.33 -12.03
C GLY A 4 10.14 3.60 -10.85
N HIS A 5 10.29 4.16 -9.64
CA HIS A 5 9.67 3.65 -8.43
C HIS A 5 8.14 3.68 -8.52
N LEU A 6 7.56 4.80 -8.96
CA LEU A 6 6.12 4.93 -9.14
C LEU A 6 5.57 3.90 -10.12
N LYS A 7 6.22 3.71 -11.28
CA LYS A 7 5.81 2.69 -12.26
C LYS A 7 5.80 1.28 -11.67
N ARG A 8 6.83 0.91 -10.92
CA ARG A 8 6.92 -0.41 -10.26
C ARG A 8 5.83 -0.59 -9.20
N PHE A 9 5.61 0.44 -8.38
CA PHE A 9 4.57 0.44 -7.36
C PHE A 9 3.17 0.28 -8.00
N THR A 10 2.84 1.10 -9.00
CA THR A 10 1.53 1.03 -9.68
C THR A 10 1.33 -0.32 -10.37
N HIS A 11 2.39 -0.89 -10.94
CA HIS A 11 2.33 -2.23 -11.53
C HIS A 11 2.03 -3.31 -10.48
N ALA A 12 2.80 -3.35 -9.38
CA ALA A 12 2.59 -4.30 -8.29
C ALA A 12 1.18 -4.16 -7.70
N LEU A 13 0.77 -2.93 -7.39
CA LEU A 13 -0.57 -2.64 -6.87
C LEU A 13 -1.68 -3.11 -7.82
N SER A 14 -1.54 -2.86 -9.13
CA SER A 14 -2.53 -3.27 -10.13
C SER A 14 -2.64 -4.79 -10.22
N GLN A 15 -1.51 -5.51 -10.17
CA GLN A 15 -1.51 -6.97 -10.17
C GLN A 15 -2.13 -7.54 -8.90
N SER A 16 -1.81 -6.99 -7.74
CA SER A 16 -2.40 -7.42 -6.47
C SER A 16 -3.91 -7.16 -6.43
N MET A 17 -4.38 -6.03 -6.96
CA MET A 17 -5.82 -5.74 -7.03
C MET A 17 -6.57 -6.70 -7.96
N ARG A 18 -5.97 -7.13 -9.07
CA ARG A 18 -6.57 -8.11 -9.99
C ARG A 18 -6.67 -9.51 -9.37
N ASN A 19 -5.79 -9.83 -8.44
CA ASN A 19 -5.72 -11.13 -7.78
C ASN A 19 -6.29 -11.11 -6.36
N LEU A 20 -7.17 -10.16 -6.00
CA LEU A 20 -7.79 -10.12 -4.67
C LEU A 20 -8.64 -11.37 -4.34
N ALA A 21 -9.12 -12.07 -5.36
CA ALA A 21 -9.79 -13.38 -5.21
C ALA A 21 -8.82 -14.50 -4.80
N GLU A 22 -7.52 -14.30 -4.99
CA GLU A 22 -6.43 -15.20 -4.60
C GLU A 22 -5.45 -14.47 -3.67
N PRO A 23 -5.81 -14.27 -2.38
CA PRO A 23 -5.06 -13.40 -1.46
C PRO A 23 -3.59 -13.79 -1.28
N ILE A 24 -3.27 -15.07 -1.44
CA ILE A 24 -1.89 -15.60 -1.38
C ILE A 24 -1.06 -15.05 -2.53
N VAL A 25 -1.58 -15.08 -3.76
CA VAL A 25 -0.89 -14.55 -4.95
C VAL A 25 -0.74 -13.03 -4.85
N ALA A 26 -1.78 -12.34 -4.38
CA ALA A 26 -1.70 -10.90 -4.15
C ALA A 26 -0.65 -10.53 -3.10
N ALA A 27 -0.56 -11.31 -2.02
CA ALA A 27 0.44 -11.12 -0.96
C ALA A 27 1.86 -11.36 -1.47
N ASP A 28 2.11 -12.49 -2.15
CA ASP A 28 3.42 -12.84 -2.71
C ASP A 28 3.99 -11.71 -3.59
N ARG A 29 3.16 -11.13 -4.47
CA ARG A 29 3.57 -10.00 -5.33
C ARG A 29 3.91 -8.72 -4.57
N LEU A 30 3.18 -8.44 -3.49
CA LEU A 30 3.46 -7.29 -2.63
C LEU A 30 4.74 -7.50 -1.82
N GLN A 31 4.96 -8.72 -1.36
CA GLN A 31 6.17 -9.11 -0.62
C GLN A 31 7.40 -9.07 -1.54
N GLU A 32 7.31 -9.60 -2.77
CA GLU A 32 8.35 -9.52 -3.80
C GLU A 32 8.71 -8.04 -4.09
N PHE A 33 7.70 -7.18 -4.20
CA PHE A 33 7.90 -5.75 -4.35
C PHE A 33 8.61 -5.12 -3.14
N GLY A 34 8.26 -5.51 -1.92
CA GLY A 34 8.91 -5.07 -0.67
C GLY A 34 10.37 -5.49 -0.56
N ALA A 35 10.66 -6.76 -0.89
CA ALA A 35 12.02 -7.30 -0.89
C ALA A 35 12.94 -6.55 -1.88
N ALA A 36 12.39 -6.06 -3.00
CA ALA A 36 13.15 -5.32 -4.00
C ALA A 36 13.73 -3.97 -3.50
N TYR A 37 13.25 -3.43 -2.38
CA TYR A 37 13.81 -2.22 -1.76
C TYR A 37 15.16 -2.48 -1.08
N VAL A 38 15.32 -3.65 -0.46
CA VAL A 38 16.57 -4.03 0.20
C VAL A 38 17.73 -4.12 -0.81
N ASN A 39 17.41 -4.52 -2.05
CA ASN A 39 18.38 -4.60 -3.15
C ASN A 39 18.95 -3.24 -3.62
N GLN A 40 18.24 -2.13 -3.40
CA GLN A 40 18.68 -0.80 -3.87
C GLN A 40 19.65 -0.11 -2.91
N GLU A 41 19.65 -0.50 -1.63
CA GLU A 41 20.47 0.13 -0.59
C GLU A 41 21.95 -0.28 -0.65
N ASP A 42 22.29 -1.43 -1.27
CA ASP A 42 23.68 -1.92 -1.36
C ASP A 42 24.53 -1.23 -2.46
N SER A 43 23.90 -0.55 -3.45
CA SER A 43 24.62 -0.08 -4.65
C SER A 43 24.98 1.42 -4.71
N ALA A 44 24.42 2.27 -3.85
CA ALA A 44 24.52 3.72 -4.01
C ALA A 44 25.20 4.47 -2.86
N TYR A 45 25.20 3.93 -1.63
CA TYR A 45 25.76 4.61 -0.47
C TYR A 45 26.55 3.64 0.39
N GLY A 46 27.87 3.73 0.33
CA GLY A 46 28.73 3.08 1.29
C GLY A 46 28.39 3.55 2.70
N GLY A 47 28.03 2.60 3.56
CA GLY A 47 28.01 2.79 5.01
C GLY A 47 26.71 3.34 5.59
N PHE A 48 26.03 2.47 6.35
CA PHE A 48 25.01 2.76 7.36
C PHE A 48 23.63 3.26 6.87
N ASN A 49 22.63 2.39 7.05
CA ASN A 49 21.26 2.72 7.45
C ASN A 49 20.41 3.58 6.49
N ALA A 50 20.26 3.20 5.23
CA ALA A 50 19.16 3.69 4.40
C ALA A 50 17.82 2.96 4.68
N CYS A 51 17.65 2.39 5.88
CA CYS A 51 16.47 1.62 6.24
C CYS A 51 15.21 2.48 6.09
N ILE A 52 14.22 1.95 5.38
CA ILE A 52 12.90 2.59 5.26
C ILE A 52 12.35 2.84 6.68
N PRO A 53 12.03 4.10 7.05
CA PRO A 53 11.54 4.41 8.38
C PRO A 53 10.29 3.58 8.73
N HIS A 54 10.17 3.11 9.97
CA HIS A 54 9.03 2.28 10.39
C HIS A 54 7.66 2.94 10.11
N ASN A 55 7.59 4.27 10.18
CA ASN A 55 6.35 5.02 9.92
C ASN A 55 6.01 5.13 8.43
N TYR A 56 6.91 4.78 7.51
CA TYR A 56 6.68 4.86 6.07
C TYR A 56 5.47 4.03 5.66
N TRP A 57 5.37 2.80 6.17
CA TRP A 57 4.28 1.88 5.89
C TRP A 57 2.94 2.44 6.40
N ASN A 58 2.92 2.96 7.63
CA ASN A 58 1.73 3.63 8.17
C ASN A 58 1.31 4.84 7.32
N ARG A 59 2.29 5.62 6.82
CA ARG A 59 2.05 6.75 5.92
C ARG A 59 1.56 6.31 4.54
N LEU A 60 2.04 5.17 4.04
CA LEU A 60 1.57 4.57 2.78
C LEU A 60 0.10 4.14 2.91
N SER A 61 -0.24 3.40 3.98
CA SER A 61 -1.62 3.01 4.28
C SER A 61 -2.53 4.24 4.36
N ALA A 62 -2.13 5.25 5.15
CA ALA A 62 -2.88 6.50 5.27
C ALA A 62 -3.05 7.23 3.92
N ALA A 63 -1.99 7.32 3.11
CA ALA A 63 -2.06 7.97 1.81
C ALA A 63 -3.01 7.27 0.84
N ILE A 64 -3.04 5.94 0.82
CA ILE A 64 -3.98 5.16 0.00
C ILE A 64 -5.42 5.41 0.48
N THR A 65 -5.66 5.34 1.80
CA THR A 65 -6.99 5.60 2.39
C THR A 65 -7.48 7.00 2.09
N THR A 66 -6.67 8.03 2.34
CA THR A 66 -7.03 9.43 2.04
C THR A 66 -7.28 9.65 0.55
N THR A 67 -6.50 9.02 -0.32
CA THR A 67 -6.72 9.09 -1.78
C THR A 67 -8.07 8.48 -2.17
N ALA A 68 -8.43 7.35 -1.57
CA ALA A 68 -9.71 6.71 -1.79
C ALA A 68 -10.88 7.56 -1.25
N GLU A 69 -10.75 8.13 -0.06
CA GLU A 69 -11.71 9.06 0.54
C GLU A 69 -11.95 10.27 -0.38
N GLU A 70 -10.89 10.94 -0.82
CA GLU A 70 -10.99 12.07 -1.75
C GLU A 70 -11.69 11.68 -3.05
N PHE A 71 -11.39 10.51 -3.58
CA PHE A 71 -11.99 10.00 -4.82
C PHE A 71 -13.49 9.74 -4.65
N LEU A 72 -13.89 9.08 -3.55
CA LEU A 72 -15.30 8.80 -3.23
C LEU A 72 -16.09 10.09 -2.99
N ASN A 73 -15.51 11.05 -2.26
CA ASN A 73 -16.13 12.35 -2.01
C ASN A 73 -16.33 13.13 -3.32
N LYS A 74 -15.35 13.10 -4.23
CA LYS A 74 -15.48 13.72 -5.56
C LYS A 74 -16.57 13.07 -6.42
N GLN A 75 -16.79 11.76 -6.30
CA GLN A 75 -17.89 11.08 -7.00
C GLN A 75 -19.27 11.52 -6.47
N GLN A 76 -19.39 11.71 -5.15
CA GLN A 76 -20.65 12.18 -4.54
C GLN A 76 -21.06 13.57 -5.03
N VAL A 77 -20.12 14.52 -5.06
CA VAL A 77 -20.37 15.90 -5.53
C VAL A 77 -20.80 15.91 -7.00
N LYS A 78 -20.20 15.04 -7.83
CA LYS A 78 -20.53 14.93 -9.26
C LYS A 78 -21.89 14.26 -9.52
N GLY A 79 -22.37 13.42 -8.61
CA GLY A 79 -23.73 12.86 -8.63
C GLY A 79 -24.78 13.87 -8.16
N SER A 80 -24.45 14.70 -7.16
CA SER A 80 -25.35 15.73 -6.62
C SER A 80 -25.59 16.88 -7.61
N ASN A 81 -24.56 17.29 -8.36
CA ASN A 81 -24.67 18.43 -9.29
C ASN A 81 -25.48 18.14 -10.57
N LYS A 82 -25.80 16.87 -10.86
CA LYS A 82 -26.66 16.52 -12.01
C LYS A 82 -28.15 16.73 -11.72
N ASN A 83 -28.53 16.98 -10.47
CA ASN A 83 -29.94 17.13 -10.06
C ASN A 83 -30.30 18.57 -9.67
N LEU A 84 -29.34 19.49 -9.62
CA LEU A 84 -29.56 20.88 -9.17
C LEU A 84 -29.75 21.86 -10.34
N THR A 85 -30.70 21.53 -11.21
CA THR A 85 -31.30 22.52 -12.10
C THR A 85 -32.76 22.19 -12.23
N ILE A 86 -33.56 22.61 -11.25
CA ILE A 86 -34.93 23.13 -11.36
C ILE A 86 -35.43 23.37 -9.92
N ASP A 87 -35.65 24.66 -9.66
CA ASP A 87 -36.52 25.36 -8.73
C ASP A 87 -37.06 24.71 -7.42
N ASP A 88 -37.13 25.60 -6.43
CA ASP A 88 -37.75 25.60 -5.11
C ASP A 88 -38.62 24.38 -4.66
N GLY A 89 -38.16 23.69 -3.61
CA GLY A 89 -38.95 22.68 -2.87
C GLY A 89 -38.22 21.36 -2.60
N LEU A 90 -37.30 21.32 -1.63
CA LEU A 90 -36.62 20.07 -1.22
C LEU A 90 -37.63 19.01 -0.75
N SER A 91 -37.90 18.04 -1.62
CA SER A 91 -38.76 16.88 -1.35
C SER A 91 -38.09 15.95 -0.32
N GLU A 92 -38.86 15.49 0.66
CA GLU A 92 -38.51 14.48 1.67
C GLU A 92 -37.75 13.26 1.11
N ASN A 93 -37.96 12.93 -0.17
CA ASN A 93 -37.33 11.79 -0.85
C ASN A 93 -35.84 12.01 -1.14
N GLU A 94 -35.39 13.25 -1.36
CA GLU A 94 -33.96 13.58 -1.56
C GLU A 94 -33.18 13.51 -0.25
N LYS A 95 -33.81 13.93 0.86
CA LYS A 95 -33.24 13.76 2.21
C LYS A 95 -33.03 12.29 2.57
N ARG A 96 -33.94 11.39 2.16
CA ARG A 96 -33.78 9.93 2.34
C ARG A 96 -32.68 9.35 1.46
N ASN A 97 -32.56 9.80 0.21
CA ASN A 97 -31.48 9.36 -0.69
C ASN A 97 -30.09 9.78 -0.18
N LEU A 98 -29.92 11.02 0.26
CA LEU A 98 -28.69 11.49 0.91
C LEU A 98 -28.36 10.62 2.13
N ARG A 99 -29.34 10.35 2.99
CA ARG A 99 -29.18 9.52 4.20
C ARG A 99 -28.84 8.05 3.89
N SER A 100 -29.21 7.52 2.72
CA SER A 100 -28.84 6.17 2.27
C SER A 100 -27.42 6.08 1.69
N LEU A 101 -26.91 7.18 1.12
CA LEU A 101 -25.57 7.28 0.53
C LEU A 101 -24.47 7.43 1.59
N PHE A 102 -24.74 8.12 2.71
CA PHE A 102 -23.76 8.29 3.79
C PHE A 102 -23.27 6.97 4.42
N PRO A 103 -24.15 6.00 4.77
CA PRO A 103 -23.73 4.67 5.21
C PRO A 103 -22.91 3.92 4.16
N GLN A 104 -23.23 4.10 2.87
CA GLN A 104 -22.52 3.45 1.76
C GLN A 104 -21.12 4.02 1.55
N VAL A 105 -20.94 5.34 1.67
CA VAL A 105 -19.62 5.99 1.60
C VAL A 105 -18.75 5.56 2.78
N SER A 106 -19.30 5.56 4.00
CA SER A 106 -18.58 5.11 5.20
C SER A 106 -18.15 3.63 5.10
N ALA A 107 -19.05 2.75 4.64
CA ALA A 107 -18.74 1.34 4.40
C ALA A 107 -17.69 1.15 3.29
N ASN A 108 -17.69 1.99 2.26
CA ASN A 108 -16.66 1.94 1.21
C ASN A 108 -15.30 2.39 1.75
N ILE A 109 -15.24 3.44 2.58
CA ILE A 109 -14.00 3.92 3.18
C ILE A 109 -13.37 2.87 4.09
N SER A 110 -14.16 2.15 4.89
CA SER A 110 -13.63 1.08 5.74
C SER A 110 -13.03 -0.08 4.95
N ILE A 111 -13.62 -0.43 3.79
CA ILE A 111 -13.07 -1.43 2.86
C ILE A 111 -11.73 -0.95 2.28
N TRP A 112 -11.65 0.31 1.82
CA TRP A 112 -10.42 0.89 1.30
C TRP A 112 -9.32 0.98 2.36
N SER A 113 -9.68 1.34 3.60
CA SER A 113 -8.76 1.34 4.74
C SER A 113 -8.22 -0.07 5.04
N THR A 114 -9.08 -1.08 5.01
CA THR A 114 -8.67 -2.48 5.20
C THR A 114 -7.72 -2.94 4.09
N LEU A 115 -8.03 -2.59 2.84
CA LEU A 115 -7.18 -2.90 1.69
C LEU A 115 -5.82 -2.17 1.78
N ALA A 116 -5.81 -0.90 2.15
CA ALA A 116 -4.59 -0.11 2.34
C ALA A 116 -3.69 -0.72 3.41
N GLN A 117 -4.28 -1.18 4.51
CA GLN A 117 -3.55 -1.85 5.58
C GLN A 117 -2.98 -3.19 5.12
N PHE A 118 -3.76 -3.99 4.40
CA PHE A 118 -3.28 -5.24 3.80
C PHE A 118 -2.07 -4.98 2.90
N ILE A 119 -2.19 -4.06 1.94
CA ILE A 119 -1.11 -3.71 1.01
C ILE A 119 0.15 -3.30 1.76
N SER A 120 0.01 -2.35 2.68
CA SER A 120 1.12 -1.84 3.49
C SER A 120 1.81 -2.96 4.28
N ASN A 121 1.04 -3.85 4.90
CA ASN A 121 1.57 -4.95 5.71
C ASN A 121 2.34 -5.97 4.86
N GLN A 122 1.83 -6.33 3.68
CA GLN A 122 2.51 -7.31 2.82
C GLN A 122 3.82 -6.77 2.26
N ILE A 123 3.85 -5.50 1.83
CA ILE A 123 5.09 -4.87 1.35
C ILE A 123 6.11 -4.79 2.50
N ARG A 124 5.68 -4.37 3.69
CA ARG A 124 6.52 -4.32 4.88
C ARG A 124 7.10 -5.69 5.23
N PHE A 125 6.26 -6.73 5.21
CA PHE A 125 6.68 -8.10 5.51
C PHE A 125 7.78 -8.55 4.55
N GLY A 126 7.60 -8.37 3.24
CA GLY A 126 8.62 -8.74 2.26
C GLY A 126 9.95 -8.01 2.46
N TYR A 127 9.89 -6.71 2.78
CA TYR A 127 11.07 -5.91 3.11
C TYR A 127 11.79 -6.41 4.38
N GLU A 128 11.07 -6.62 5.48
CA GLU A 128 11.64 -7.07 6.76
C GLU A 128 12.20 -8.50 6.66
N MET A 129 11.52 -9.39 5.94
CA MET A 129 11.99 -10.76 5.70
C MET A 129 13.28 -10.80 4.89
N GLU A 130 13.37 -10.05 3.79
CA GLU A 130 14.59 -9.96 2.98
C GLU A 130 15.75 -9.36 3.79
N LEU A 131 15.49 -8.35 4.61
CA LEU A 131 16.49 -7.76 5.50
C LEU A 131 17.00 -8.80 6.52
N MET A 132 16.09 -9.56 7.15
CA MET A 132 16.42 -10.63 8.09
C MET A 132 17.25 -11.73 7.42
N LEU A 133 16.83 -12.21 6.25
CA LEU A 133 17.53 -13.24 5.47
C LEU A 133 18.98 -12.80 5.15
N ARG A 134 19.19 -11.53 4.78
CA ARG A 134 20.55 -11.01 4.54
C ARG A 134 21.41 -10.99 5.78
N VAL A 135 20.85 -10.61 6.92
CA VAL A 135 21.58 -10.63 8.20
C VAL A 135 21.99 -12.06 8.55
N GLU A 136 21.09 -13.03 8.39
CA GLU A 136 21.39 -14.45 8.64
C GLU A 136 22.44 -15.00 7.67
N LEU A 137 22.31 -14.72 6.36
CA LEU A 137 23.30 -15.14 5.35
C LEU A 137 24.70 -14.54 5.64
N LYS A 138 24.77 -13.27 6.06
CA LYS A 138 26.04 -12.64 6.45
C LYS A 138 26.67 -13.34 7.65
N LYS A 139 25.89 -13.70 8.68
CA LYS A 139 26.40 -14.45 9.85
C LYS A 139 26.96 -15.82 9.44
N LEU A 140 26.22 -16.57 8.63
CA LEU A 140 26.67 -17.88 8.13
C LEU A 140 27.97 -17.79 7.32
N ASN A 141 28.12 -16.75 6.50
CA ASN A 141 29.34 -16.55 5.73
C ASN A 141 30.55 -16.21 6.61
N VAL A 142 30.36 -15.39 7.65
CA VAL A 142 31.41 -15.07 8.65
C VAL A 142 31.83 -16.32 9.41
N ASP A 143 30.88 -17.14 9.88
CA ASP A 143 31.16 -18.40 10.58
C ASP A 143 31.85 -19.43 9.67
N GLY A 144 31.51 -19.44 8.38
CA GLY A 144 32.17 -20.25 7.37
C GLY A 144 33.64 -19.87 7.16
N GLN A 145 33.96 -18.57 7.08
CA GLN A 145 35.34 -18.10 6.95
C GLN A 145 36.16 -18.32 8.23
N MET A 146 35.57 -18.09 9.41
CA MET A 146 36.26 -18.30 10.69
C MET A 146 36.69 -19.77 10.89
N LYS A 147 35.91 -20.73 10.36
CA LYS A 147 36.25 -22.15 10.36
C LYS A 147 37.35 -22.55 9.36
N ILE A 148 37.56 -21.78 8.29
CA ILE A 148 38.60 -22.03 7.29
C ILE A 148 39.96 -21.51 7.78
N THR A 149 39.98 -20.40 8.52
CA THR A 149 41.21 -19.79 9.06
C THR A 149 41.80 -20.53 10.26
N LEU A 150 41.04 -21.45 10.89
CA LEU A 150 41.47 -22.26 12.05
C LEU A 150 41.98 -23.66 11.67
N LYS A 151 42.29 -23.91 10.40
CA LYS A 151 42.97 -25.12 9.91
C LYS A 151 44.33 -24.78 9.33
#